data_AF-A0A924PBT0-F1
#
_entry.id   AF-A0A924PBT0-F1
#
_cell.length_a   1.000
_cell.length_b   1.000
_cell.length_c   1.000
_cell.angle_alpha   90.00
_cell.angle_beta   90.00
_cell.angle_gamma   90.00
#
_symmetry.space_group_name_H-M   'P 1'
#
loop_
_entity.id
_entity.type
_entity.pdbx_description
1 polymer ?
#
loop_
_entity_poly.entity_id
_entity_poly.type
_entity_poly.pdbx_seq_one_letter_code
_entity_poly.pdbx_strand_id
1 'polypeptide(L)'
;MKELNSSELISRTMTLVAEERRITLALIEHLAEISRRRVYAELGYSSLWDFATRELGLSEGAAQRRIQAMRLLRDVPEAAEALESGRL
;
A
#
# COMPACT_ATOMS: atom_id res chain seq x y z
N MET A 1 8.47 7.10 -27.18
CA MET A 1 8.51 7.84 -25.90
C MET A 1 8.55 9.32 -26.28
N LYS A 2 7.63 10.17 -25.82
CA LYS A 2 7.74 11.62 -26.09
C LYS A 2 9.02 12.13 -25.43
N GLU A 3 9.85 12.88 -26.16
CA GLU A 3 11.00 13.57 -25.57
C GLU A 3 10.49 14.68 -24.64
N LEU A 4 10.55 14.42 -23.33
CA LEU A 4 10.25 15.40 -22.31
C LEU A 4 11.52 16.17 -22.01
N ASN A 5 11.43 17.50 -21.87
CA ASN A 5 12.52 18.25 -21.27
C ASN A 5 12.63 17.89 -19.77
N SER A 6 13.77 18.21 -19.16
CA SER A 6 14.07 17.77 -17.79
C SER A 6 13.05 18.24 -16.75
N SER A 7 12.50 19.45 -16.87
CA SER A 7 11.51 19.95 -15.90
C SER A 7 10.18 19.22 -16.02
N GLU A 8 9.73 18.94 -17.25
CA GLU A 8 8.52 18.17 -17.50
C GLU A 8 8.67 16.71 -17.02
N LEU A 9 9.84 16.09 -17.23
CA LEU A 9 10.12 14.75 -16.74
C LEU A 9 10.01 14.70 -15.21
N ILE A 10 10.67 15.62 -14.50
CA ILE A 10 10.63 15.68 -13.03
C ILE A 10 9.21 15.95 -12.53
N SER A 11 8.48 16.90 -13.13
CA SER A 11 7.10 17.20 -12.77
C SER A 11 6.21 15.96 -12.86
N ARG A 12 6.30 15.20 -13.97
CA ARG A 12 5.55 13.95 -14.14
C ARG A 12 5.97 12.88 -13.15
N THR A 13 7.26 12.74 -12.85
CA THR A 13 7.73 11.79 -11.84
C THR A 13 7.15 12.12 -10.46
N MET A 14 7.05 13.40 -10.09
CA MET A 14 6.42 13.80 -8.83
C MET A 14 4.93 13.44 -8.77
N THR A 15 4.21 13.62 -9.88
CA THR A 15 2.82 13.15 -10.01
C THR A 15 2.71 11.63 -9.84
N LEU A 16 3.62 10.86 -10.46
CA LEU A 16 3.64 9.41 -10.32
C LEU A 16 3.91 8.97 -8.88
N VAL A 17 4.77 9.68 -8.15
CA VAL A 17 5.00 9.41 -6.72
C VAL A 17 3.73 9.66 -5.90
N ALA A 18 2.97 10.72 -6.18
CA ALA A 18 1.70 10.99 -5.51
C ALA A 18 0.67 9.88 -5.79
N GLU A 19 0.56 9.44 -7.05
CA GLU A 19 -0.32 8.33 -7.42
C GLU A 19 0.11 7.00 -6.79
N GLU A 20 1.42 6.71 -6.74
CA GLU A 20 1.94 5.52 -6.07
C GLU A 20 1.55 5.50 -4.58
N ARG A 21 1.66 6.64 -3.89
CA ARG A 21 1.23 6.78 -2.49
C ARG A 21 -0.26 6.51 -2.34
N ARG A 22 -1.10 7.12 -3.18
CA ARG A 22 -2.56 6.94 -3.17
C ARG A 22 -2.96 5.48 -3.39
N ILE A 23 -2.36 4.82 -4.38
CA ILE A 23 -2.59 3.39 -4.66
C ILE A 23 -2.12 2.53 -3.50
N THR A 24 -0.97 2.84 -2.90
CA THR A 24 -0.44 2.11 -1.75
C THR A 24 -1.37 2.21 -0.54
N LEU A 25 -1.93 3.40 -0.26
CA LEU A 25 -2.90 3.58 0.82
C LEU A 25 -4.16 2.75 0.59
N ALA A 26 -4.74 2.81 -0.62
CA ALA A 26 -5.90 2.01 -0.98
C ALA A 26 -5.64 0.50 -0.82
N LEU A 27 -4.45 0.02 -1.22
CA LEU A 27 -4.05 -1.38 -1.00
C LEU A 27 -4.01 -1.73 0.49
N ILE A 28 -3.46 -0.85 1.34
CA ILE A 28 -3.38 -1.06 2.79
C ILE A 28 -4.78 -1.14 3.41
N GLU A 29 -5.71 -0.28 3.00
CA GLU A 29 -7.11 -0.32 3.46
C GLU A 29 -7.81 -1.63 3.07
N HIS A 30 -7.57 -2.12 1.84
CA HIS A 30 -8.11 -3.41 1.40
C HIS A 30 -7.51 -4.57 2.20
N LEU A 31 -6.20 -4.53 2.49
CA LEU A 31 -5.57 -5.52 3.36
C LEU A 31 -6.15 -5.48 4.78
N ALA A 32 -6.48 -4.30 5.31
CA ALA A 32 -7.17 -4.17 6.60
C ALA A 32 -8.54 -4.87 6.57
N GLU A 33 -9.33 -4.65 5.51
CA GLU A 33 -10.65 -5.25 5.40
C GLU A 33 -10.60 -6.78 5.19
N ILE A 34 -9.65 -7.25 4.37
CA ILE A 34 -9.35 -8.68 4.19
C ILE A 34 -8.93 -9.30 5.52
N SER A 35 -8.11 -8.60 6.31
CA SER A 35 -7.68 -9.04 7.64
C SER A 35 -8.87 -9.15 8.59
N ARG A 36 -9.69 -8.09 8.67
CA ARG A 36 -10.85 -7.97 9.55
C ARG A 36 -11.90 -9.05 9.28
N ARG A 37 -12.20 -9.30 8.00
CA ARG A 37 -13.13 -10.35 7.57
C ARG A 37 -12.51 -11.74 7.55
N ARG A 38 -11.19 -11.86 7.73
CA ARG A 38 -10.42 -13.11 7.60
C ARG A 38 -10.60 -13.81 6.24
N VAL A 39 -10.79 -13.05 5.16
CA VAL A 39 -10.95 -13.61 3.79
C VAL A 39 -9.74 -14.47 3.40
N TYR A 40 -8.53 -14.08 3.84
CA TYR A 40 -7.32 -14.89 3.63
C TYR A 40 -7.47 -16.32 4.19
N ALA A 41 -8.15 -16.49 5.32
CA ALA A 41 -8.35 -17.79 5.94
C ALA A 41 -9.43 -18.60 5.20
N GLU A 42 -10.49 -17.95 4.70
CA GLU A 42 -11.52 -18.58 3.87
C GLU A 42 -10.93 -19.12 2.55
N LEU A 43 -9.91 -18.43 2.03
CA LEU A 43 -9.16 -18.85 0.84
C LEU A 43 -8.05 -19.88 1.16
N GLY A 44 -7.89 -20.31 2.41
CA GLY A 44 -6.95 -21.36 2.81
C GLY A 44 -5.53 -20.89 3.10
N TYR A 45 -5.27 -19.58 3.20
CA TYR A 45 -3.96 -19.04 3.57
C TYR A 45 -3.76 -19.06 5.08
N SER A 46 -2.52 -19.35 5.49
CA SER A 46 -2.15 -19.48 6.91
C SER A 46 -2.12 -18.14 7.66
N SER A 47 -1.96 -17.03 6.94
CA SER A 47 -1.95 -15.67 7.47
C SER A 47 -2.19 -14.65 6.37
N LEU A 48 -2.44 -13.39 6.75
CA LEU A 48 -2.49 -12.28 5.80
C LEU A 48 -1.16 -12.09 5.05
N TRP A 49 -0.03 -12.39 5.69
CA TRP A 49 1.28 -12.31 5.05
C TRP A 49 1.43 -13.37 3.96
N ASP A 50 1.02 -14.62 4.25
CA ASP A 50 1.03 -15.74 3.29
C ASP A 50 0.13 -15.46 2.08
N PHE A 51 -1.06 -14.89 2.32
CA PHE A 51 -1.93 -14.37 1.26
C PHE A 51 -1.27 -13.26 0.44
N ALA A 52 -0.68 -12.26 1.10
CA ALA A 52 -0.05 -11.12 0.43
C ALA A 52 1.16 -11.52 -0.43
N THR A 53 1.95 -12.51 -0.01
CA THR A 53 3.12 -12.97 -0.77
C THR A 53 2.75 -13.94 -1.88
N ARG A 54 1.80 -14.86 -1.65
CA ARG A 54 1.47 -15.91 -2.62
C ARG A 54 0.36 -15.54 -3.60
N GLU A 55 -0.71 -14.91 -3.13
CA GLU A 55 -1.84 -14.52 -4.00
C GLU A 55 -1.56 -13.18 -4.67
N LEU A 56 -1.12 -12.17 -3.90
CA LEU A 56 -0.89 -10.83 -4.43
C LEU A 56 0.51 -10.63 -5.03
N GLY A 57 1.39 -11.64 -4.93
CA GLY A 57 2.74 -11.60 -5.51
C GLY A 57 3.66 -10.54 -4.89
N LEU A 58 3.36 -10.02 -3.70
CA LEU A 58 4.23 -9.07 -3.03
C LEU A 58 5.51 -9.77 -2.56
N SER A 59 6.65 -9.10 -2.70
CA SER A 59 7.86 -9.56 -2.02
C SER A 59 7.65 -9.56 -0.51
N GLU A 60 8.34 -10.44 0.21
CA GLU A 60 8.19 -10.59 1.66
C GLU A 60 8.33 -9.25 2.41
N GLY A 61 9.33 -8.45 2.04
CA GLY A 61 9.55 -7.13 2.61
C GLY A 61 8.45 -6.12 2.25
N ALA A 62 7.89 -6.19 1.03
CA ALA A 62 6.76 -5.35 0.66
C ALA A 62 5.51 -5.75 1.47
N ALA A 63 5.19 -7.03 1.54
CA ALA A 63 4.07 -7.55 2.33
C ALA A 63 4.17 -7.12 3.80
N GLN A 64 5.35 -7.29 4.41
CA GLN A 64 5.58 -6.89 5.80
C GLN A 64 5.38 -5.39 6.00
N ARG A 65 5.90 -4.52 5.12
CA ARG A 65 5.70 -3.07 5.23
C ARG A 65 4.22 -2.67 5.12
N ARG A 66 3.46 -3.24 4.19
CA ARG A 66 2.02 -2.95 4.06
C ARG A 66 1.25 -3.42 5.31
N ILE A 67 1.57 -4.60 5.84
CA ILE A 67 0.91 -5.14 7.04
C ILE A 67 1.23 -4.30 8.28
N GLN A 68 2.46 -3.80 8.42
CA GLN A 68 2.79 -2.92 9.54
C GLN A 68 2.11 -1.55 9.40
N ALA A 69 2.09 -0.97 8.20
CA ALA A 69 1.35 0.26 7.94
C ALA A 69 -0.15 0.10 8.23
N MET A 70 -0.74 -1.01 7.81
CA MET A 70 -2.13 -1.38 8.10
C MET A 70 -2.41 -1.41 9.61
N ARG A 71 -1.51 -2.00 10.40
CA ARG A 71 -1.63 -2.05 11.87
C ARG A 71 -1.51 -0.65 12.48
N LEU A 72 -0.55 0.13 12.02
CA LEU A 72 -0.35 1.50 12.47
C LEU A 72 -1.58 2.38 12.22
N LEU A 73 -2.18 2.30 11.03
CA LEU A 73 -3.38 3.06 10.67
C LEU A 73 -4.61 2.69 11.50
N ARG A 74 -4.71 1.42 11.91
CA ARG A 74 -5.76 0.98 12.82
C ARG A 74 -5.55 1.52 14.24
N ASP A 75 -4.30 1.54 14.69
CA ASP A 75 -3.94 1.88 16.07
C ASP A 75 -3.81 3.41 16.27
N VAL A 76 -3.57 4.18 15.19
CA VAL A 76 -3.48 5.64 15.17
C VAL A 76 -4.25 6.17 13.93
N PRO A 77 -5.57 6.37 14.03
CA PRO A 77 -6.39 6.84 12.90
C PRO A 77 -5.91 8.18 12.31
N GLU A 78 -5.35 9.06 13.14
CA GLU A 78 -4.79 10.35 12.73
C GLU A 78 -3.54 10.21 11.83
N ALA A 79 -2.87 9.05 11.86
CA ALA A 79 -1.77 8.75 10.95
C ALA A 79 -2.23 8.52 9.50
N ALA A 80 -3.51 8.19 9.28
CA ALA A 80 -4.09 8.04 7.94
C ALA A 80 -4.05 9.36 7.17
N GLU A 81 -4.46 10.45 7.81
CA GLU A 81 -4.45 11.79 7.20
C GLU A 81 -3.03 12.29 6.91
N ALA A 82 -2.06 11.92 7.75
CA ALA A 82 -0.64 12.25 7.54
C ALA A 82 -0.02 11.49 6.34
N LEU A 83 -0.41 10.22 6.15
CA LEU A 83 0.00 9.40 5.00
C LEU A 83 -0.62 9.90 3.69
N GLU A 84 -1.91 10.24 3.70
CA GLU A 84 -2.62 10.74 2.52
C GLU A 84 -2.08 12.11 2.07
N SER A 85 -1.72 12.98 3.02
CA SER A 85 -1.11 14.29 2.73
C SER A 85 0.39 14.23 2.38
N GLY A 86 1.01 13.03 2.37
CA GLY A 86 2.41 12.86 2.00
C GLY A 86 3.42 13.45 3.00
N ARG A 87 3.02 13.60 4.27
CA ARG A 87 3.86 14.16 5.35
C ARG A 87 4.66 13.09 6.13
N LEU A 88 4.59 11.84 5.68
CA LEU A 88 5.31 10.67 6.21
C LEU A 88 6.33 10.14 5.21
#